data_AF-A0A358QUP7-F1
#
_entry.id   AF-A0A358QUP7-F1
#
_cell.length_a   1.000
_cell.length_b   1.000
_cell.length_c   1.000
_cell.angle_alpha   90.00
_cell.angle_beta   90.00
_cell.angle_gamma   90.00
#
_symmetry.space_group_name_H-M   'P 1'
#
loop_
_entity.id
_entity.type
_entity.pdbx_description
1 polymer ?
#
loop_
_entity_poly.entity_id
_entity_poly.type
_entity_poly.pdbx_seq_one_letter_code
_entity_poly.pdbx_strand_id
1 'polypeptide(L)'
;MSFVKEEKANECLQGKRSVIVFFRKQKANPVNHDRADFTAAVATFSLAHTELISFLAMLKVQEISGSANELNTIGQSMAAMTEEVSASVMTINTSIQQVTSGAQESVDKINELSQLGHKTEALLKDMIGNVDELGSQVKHIDEISQNVSDIADQTNLLALNAAIEAARAGEAGRGFNVVAEEVRKLAGQTKEAVGNVTQISDQMHVKSNSTNGYILQVQDTFTQYLDNSNSVGETIKQSTEKIEECAGMIENITSAMEEQSATAGELSTTSDELTRNSAYIGQVLKGEANNLITAVAPSLIISGSGSVVNNLAARLIDHANFLKKTMAEAGKGMKVTAHHECAFGRWYNENKNIYGNIKAFKDIDEPHKRVHEAGGRLSNSFSSENVEELMQASTEILKSFIKLYENLKAES
;
A
#
# COMPACT_ATOMS: atom_id res chain seq x y z
N MET A 1 66.44 52.13 -61.27
CA MET A 1 65.24 51.39 -60.81
C MET A 1 64.81 51.73 -59.36
N SER A 2 65.42 52.72 -58.68
CA SER A 2 64.99 53.14 -57.32
C SER A 2 64.08 54.39 -57.31
N PHE A 3 64.16 55.30 -58.29
CA PHE A 3 63.33 56.52 -58.32
C PHE A 3 61.82 56.28 -58.55
N VAL A 4 61.45 55.26 -59.33
CA VAL A 4 60.03 54.95 -59.62
C VAL A 4 59.31 54.27 -58.44
N LYS A 5 60.06 53.73 -57.46
CA LYS A 5 59.49 53.12 -56.25
C LYS A 5 59.13 54.15 -55.18
N GLU A 6 59.79 55.31 -55.16
CA GLU A 6 59.59 56.34 -54.14
C GLU A 6 58.38 57.24 -54.46
N GLU A 7 58.14 57.53 -55.74
CA GLU A 7 56.99 58.32 -56.20
C GLU A 7 55.65 57.57 -56.03
N LYS A 8 55.63 56.26 -56.32
CA LYS A 8 54.46 55.39 -56.07
C LYS A 8 54.19 55.14 -54.57
N ALA A 9 55.22 55.23 -53.72
CA ALA A 9 55.03 55.12 -52.28
C ALA A 9 54.39 56.41 -51.70
N ASN A 10 54.72 57.58 -52.24
CA ASN A 10 54.17 58.86 -51.82
C ASN A 10 52.70 59.07 -52.26
N GLU A 11 52.32 58.63 -53.47
CA GLU A 11 50.91 58.65 -53.92
C GLU A 11 50.02 57.68 -53.11
N CYS A 12 50.55 56.52 -52.71
CA CYS A 12 49.83 55.56 -51.85
C CYS A 12 49.64 56.10 -50.41
N LEU A 13 50.60 56.87 -49.90
CA LEU A 13 50.52 57.51 -48.58
C LEU A 13 49.58 58.73 -48.59
N GLN A 14 49.52 59.51 -49.69
CA GLN A 14 48.53 60.59 -49.83
C GLN A 14 47.10 60.04 -50.04
N GLY A 15 46.92 58.94 -50.79
CA GLY A 15 45.64 58.25 -50.92
C GLY A 15 45.15 57.64 -49.60
N LYS A 16 46.03 57.01 -48.81
CA LYS A 16 45.70 56.47 -47.48
C LYS A 16 45.46 57.57 -46.43
N ARG A 17 46.19 58.70 -46.48
CA ARG A 17 45.86 59.87 -45.64
C ARG A 17 44.53 60.49 -46.05
N SER A 18 44.20 60.55 -47.34
CA SER A 18 42.90 61.04 -47.82
C SER A 18 41.75 60.16 -47.35
N VAL A 19 41.87 58.82 -47.42
CA VAL A 19 40.83 57.87 -46.96
C VAL A 19 40.70 57.81 -45.43
N ILE A 20 41.82 57.88 -44.69
CA ILE A 20 41.79 57.96 -43.21
C ILE A 20 41.23 59.31 -42.76
N VAL A 21 41.49 60.40 -43.49
CA VAL A 21 40.86 61.71 -43.21
C VAL A 21 39.40 61.73 -43.67
N PHE A 22 39.01 60.96 -44.69
CA PHE A 22 37.61 60.83 -45.16
C PHE A 22 36.74 60.07 -44.15
N PHE A 23 37.26 59.00 -43.53
CA PHE A 23 36.58 58.32 -42.41
C PHE A 23 36.66 59.05 -41.07
N ARG A 24 37.68 59.89 -40.86
CA ARG A 24 37.80 60.72 -39.64
C ARG A 24 37.05 62.06 -39.74
N LYS A 25 36.51 62.42 -40.92
CA LYS A 25 35.70 63.62 -41.17
C LYS A 25 34.25 63.37 -41.60
N GLN A 26 33.77 62.12 -41.62
CA GLN A 26 32.36 61.94 -41.28
C GLN A 26 32.25 62.21 -39.78
N LYS A 27 31.77 63.41 -39.42
CA LYS A 27 31.07 63.60 -38.16
C LYS A 27 29.92 62.59 -38.17
N ALA A 28 30.20 61.35 -37.78
CA ALA A 28 29.17 60.40 -37.39
C ALA A 28 28.38 61.14 -36.32
N ASN A 29 27.10 61.36 -36.60
CA ASN A 29 26.22 62.12 -35.74
C ASN A 29 26.36 61.54 -34.31
N PRO A 30 26.72 62.31 -33.27
CA PRO A 30 26.92 61.79 -31.91
C PRO A 30 25.71 60.97 -31.43
N VAL A 31 24.52 61.31 -31.91
CA VAL A 31 23.25 60.58 -31.73
C VAL A 31 23.31 59.11 -32.21
N ASN A 32 24.03 58.80 -33.29
CA ASN A 32 24.18 57.43 -33.80
C ASN A 32 25.12 56.57 -32.95
N HIS A 33 26.10 57.19 -32.27
CA HIS A 33 27.03 56.49 -31.40
C HIS A 33 26.37 56.11 -30.09
N ASP A 34 25.61 57.03 -29.51
CA ASP A 34 24.84 56.84 -28.29
C ASP A 34 23.78 55.74 -28.44
N ARG A 35 23.11 55.69 -29.60
CA ARG A 35 22.17 54.60 -29.91
C ARG A 35 22.88 53.25 -30.04
N ALA A 36 24.06 53.20 -30.64
CA ALA A 36 24.83 51.97 -30.78
C ALA A 36 25.31 51.46 -29.42
N ASP A 37 25.85 52.34 -28.58
CA ASP A 37 26.33 52.01 -27.22
C ASP A 37 25.19 51.50 -26.32
N PHE A 38 24.01 52.13 -26.35
CA PHE A 38 22.85 51.64 -25.60
C PHE A 38 22.34 50.29 -26.12
N THR A 39 22.31 50.09 -27.44
CA THR A 39 21.94 48.79 -28.03
C THR A 39 22.92 47.70 -27.61
N ALA A 40 24.22 48.00 -27.56
CA ALA A 40 25.24 47.08 -27.07
C ALA A 40 25.08 46.76 -25.58
N ALA A 41 24.69 47.75 -24.76
CA ALA A 41 24.37 47.53 -23.35
C ALA A 41 23.13 46.64 -23.15
N VAL A 42 22.07 46.85 -23.94
CA VAL A 42 20.87 45.99 -23.94
C VAL A 42 21.24 44.55 -24.31
N ALA A 43 22.08 44.37 -25.33
CA ALA A 43 22.56 43.04 -25.72
C ALA A 43 23.42 42.39 -24.62
N THR A 44 24.32 43.15 -23.98
CA THR A 44 25.15 42.67 -22.86
C THR A 44 24.30 42.21 -21.69
N PHE A 45 23.29 43.01 -21.32
CA PHE A 45 22.35 42.64 -20.27
C PHE A 45 21.52 41.42 -20.66
N SER A 46 21.06 41.34 -21.91
CA SER A 46 20.31 40.20 -22.41
C SER A 46 21.14 38.91 -22.35
N LEU A 47 22.45 38.96 -22.62
CA LEU A 47 23.34 37.81 -22.45
C LEU A 47 23.46 37.38 -20.98
N ALA A 48 23.62 38.33 -20.05
CA ALA A 48 23.64 38.04 -18.61
C ALA A 48 22.31 37.45 -18.11
N HIS A 49 21.19 37.92 -18.68
CA HIS A 49 19.87 37.37 -18.41
C HIS A 49 19.70 35.95 -18.97
N THR A 50 20.23 35.65 -20.16
CA THR A 50 20.26 34.29 -20.72
C THR A 50 21.10 33.34 -19.87
N GLU A 51 22.23 33.79 -19.34
CA GLU A 51 23.02 33.02 -18.34
C GLU A 51 22.19 32.72 -17.09
N LEU A 52 21.38 33.67 -16.62
CA LEU A 52 20.47 33.49 -15.48
C LEU A 52 19.36 32.47 -15.75
N ILE A 53 18.77 32.50 -16.94
CA ILE A 53 17.81 31.47 -17.38
C ILE A 53 18.47 30.09 -17.39
N SER A 54 19.67 29.98 -17.97
CA SER A 54 20.42 28.71 -17.99
C SER A 54 20.77 28.23 -16.58
N PHE A 55 21.09 29.14 -15.66
CA PHE A 55 21.38 28.81 -14.26
C PHE A 55 20.14 28.25 -13.54
N LEU A 56 18.98 28.90 -13.69
CA LEU A 56 17.72 28.40 -13.14
C LEU A 56 17.38 27.00 -13.69
N ALA A 57 17.53 26.80 -15.00
CA ALA A 57 17.22 25.53 -15.62
C ALA A 57 18.10 24.38 -15.12
N MET A 58 19.39 24.64 -14.87
CA MET A 58 20.27 23.62 -14.28
C MET A 58 19.80 23.18 -12.89
N LEU A 59 19.28 24.11 -12.08
CA LEU A 59 18.74 23.77 -10.77
C LEU A 59 17.48 22.92 -10.88
N LYS A 60 16.57 23.27 -11.80
CA LYS A 60 15.39 22.45 -12.07
C LYS A 60 15.73 21.06 -12.59
N VAL A 61 16.77 20.92 -13.43
CA VAL A 61 17.28 19.62 -13.86
C VAL A 61 17.79 18.76 -12.70
N GLN A 62 18.46 19.38 -11.71
CA GLN A 62 18.91 18.67 -10.51
C GLN A 62 17.74 18.22 -9.63
N GLU A 63 16.76 19.10 -9.40
CA GLU A 63 15.52 18.75 -8.68
C GLU A 63 14.81 17.56 -9.34
N ILE A 64 14.62 17.61 -10.66
CA ILE A 64 13.96 16.55 -11.42
C ILE A 64 14.76 15.23 -11.36
N SER A 65 16.09 15.30 -11.44
CA SER A 65 16.95 14.09 -11.33
C SER A 65 16.85 13.45 -9.94
N GLY A 66 16.67 14.26 -8.89
CA GLY A 66 16.36 13.77 -7.54
C GLY A 66 15.04 13.01 -7.50
N SER A 67 13.97 13.62 -8.03
CA SER A 67 12.65 12.98 -8.10
C SER A 67 12.64 11.71 -8.96
N ALA A 68 13.43 11.65 -10.04
CA ALA A 68 13.57 10.43 -10.85
C ALA A 68 14.17 9.28 -10.02
N ASN A 69 15.25 9.53 -9.27
CA ASN A 69 15.85 8.51 -8.39
C ASN A 69 14.88 8.03 -7.30
N GLU A 70 14.08 8.92 -6.73
CA GLU A 70 13.02 8.55 -5.78
C GLU A 70 11.97 7.65 -6.43
N LEU A 71 11.49 7.99 -7.64
CA LEU A 71 10.57 7.14 -8.41
C LEU A 71 11.14 5.76 -8.70
N ASN A 72 12.43 5.68 -9.07
CA ASN A 72 13.07 4.38 -9.30
C ASN A 72 13.13 3.54 -8.03
N THR A 73 13.44 4.16 -6.89
CA THR A 73 13.47 3.49 -5.57
C THR A 73 12.09 2.98 -5.18
N ILE A 74 11.04 3.76 -5.44
CA ILE A 74 9.65 3.35 -5.23
C ILE A 74 9.29 2.17 -6.15
N GLY A 75 9.66 2.23 -7.43
CA GLY A 75 9.42 1.15 -8.39
C GLY A 75 10.08 -0.18 -7.97
N GLN A 76 11.34 -0.13 -7.54
CA GLN A 76 12.06 -1.31 -7.03
C GLN A 76 11.43 -1.87 -5.76
N SER A 77 11.03 -1.00 -4.83
CA SER A 77 10.37 -1.42 -3.59
C SER A 77 9.01 -2.08 -3.89
N MET A 78 8.26 -1.54 -4.85
CA MET A 78 6.98 -2.10 -5.29
C MET A 78 7.16 -3.48 -5.96
N ALA A 79 8.19 -3.65 -6.78
CA ALA A 79 8.53 -4.95 -7.36
C ALA A 79 8.85 -5.99 -6.28
N ALA A 80 9.68 -5.63 -5.30
CA ALA A 80 10.02 -6.52 -4.19
C ALA A 80 8.80 -6.91 -3.33
N MET A 81 7.93 -5.94 -3.01
CA MET A 81 6.66 -6.23 -2.32
C MET A 81 5.75 -7.14 -3.14
N THR A 82 5.71 -6.96 -4.46
CA THR A 82 4.92 -7.82 -5.36
C THR A 82 5.42 -9.27 -5.30
N GLU A 83 6.74 -9.51 -5.30
CA GLU A 83 7.31 -10.85 -5.16
C GLU A 83 6.96 -11.50 -3.81
N GLU A 84 7.02 -10.73 -2.72
CA GLU A 84 6.67 -11.21 -1.37
C GLU A 84 5.18 -11.58 -1.26
N VAL A 85 4.30 -10.74 -1.79
CA VAL A 85 2.86 -11.03 -1.84
C VAL A 85 2.60 -12.27 -2.71
N SER A 86 3.37 -12.47 -3.79
CA SER A 86 3.26 -13.68 -4.64
C SER A 86 3.55 -14.96 -3.88
N ALA A 87 4.63 -14.97 -3.10
CA ALA A 87 4.97 -16.13 -2.26
C ALA A 87 3.88 -16.39 -1.20
N SER A 88 3.31 -15.32 -0.65
CA SER A 88 2.21 -15.41 0.31
C SER A 88 0.94 -16.00 -0.32
N VAL A 89 0.58 -15.55 -1.53
CA VAL A 89 -0.54 -16.08 -2.31
C VAL A 89 -0.38 -17.58 -2.57
N MET A 90 0.81 -18.04 -2.98
CA MET A 90 1.07 -19.48 -3.18
C MET A 90 0.86 -20.31 -1.91
N THR A 91 1.29 -19.78 -0.76
CA THR A 91 1.14 -20.42 0.55
C THR A 91 -0.34 -20.51 0.95
N ILE A 92 -1.09 -19.43 0.74
CA ILE A 92 -2.53 -19.40 1.01
C ILE A 92 -3.27 -20.39 0.10
N ASN A 93 -2.93 -20.45 -1.18
CA ASN A 93 -3.57 -21.36 -2.12
C ASN A 93 -3.34 -22.84 -1.73
N THR A 94 -2.13 -23.17 -1.29
CA THR A 94 -1.81 -24.51 -0.74
C THR A 94 -2.65 -24.80 0.51
N SER A 95 -2.80 -23.81 1.39
CA SER A 95 -3.62 -23.94 2.61
C SER A 95 -5.10 -24.15 2.28
N ILE A 96 -5.64 -23.40 1.31
CA ILE A 96 -7.01 -23.57 0.80
C ILE A 96 -7.23 -25.00 0.31
N GLN A 97 -6.30 -25.55 -0.48
CA GLN A 97 -6.39 -26.94 -0.97
C GLN A 97 -6.38 -27.95 0.18
N GLN A 98 -5.49 -27.78 1.16
CA GLN A 98 -5.41 -28.67 2.31
C GLN A 98 -6.71 -28.64 3.13
N VAL A 99 -7.21 -27.46 3.48
CA VAL A 99 -8.43 -27.33 4.27
C VAL A 99 -9.65 -27.86 3.49
N THR A 100 -9.72 -27.62 2.17
CA THR A 100 -10.78 -28.18 1.32
C THR A 100 -10.77 -29.72 1.35
N SER A 101 -9.60 -30.34 1.21
CA SER A 101 -9.49 -31.81 1.29
C SER A 101 -9.88 -32.35 2.68
N GLY A 102 -9.46 -31.66 3.75
CA GLY A 102 -9.79 -32.04 5.12
C GLY A 102 -11.28 -31.87 5.44
N ALA A 103 -11.92 -30.85 4.87
CA ALA A 103 -13.36 -30.64 4.97
C ALA A 103 -14.12 -31.78 4.26
N GLN A 104 -13.70 -32.18 3.06
CA GLN A 104 -14.31 -33.30 2.35
C GLN A 104 -14.19 -34.61 3.13
N GLU A 105 -12.99 -34.92 3.64
CA GLU A 105 -12.78 -36.12 4.47
C GLU A 105 -13.66 -36.10 5.73
N SER A 106 -13.86 -34.92 6.32
CA SER A 106 -14.71 -34.76 7.49
C SER A 106 -16.20 -34.97 7.18
N VAL A 107 -16.67 -34.49 6.02
CA VAL A 107 -18.03 -34.75 5.52
C VAL A 107 -18.24 -36.26 5.31
N ASP A 108 -17.28 -36.93 4.68
CA ASP A 108 -17.37 -38.37 4.44
C ASP A 108 -17.46 -39.16 5.76
N LYS A 109 -16.63 -38.82 6.75
CA LYS A 109 -16.69 -39.41 8.10
C LYS A 109 -18.03 -39.16 8.80
N ILE A 110 -18.61 -37.97 8.66
CA ILE A 110 -19.94 -37.68 9.26
C ILE A 110 -21.03 -38.53 8.62
N ASN A 111 -20.98 -38.73 7.30
CA ASN A 111 -21.90 -39.63 6.62
C ASN A 111 -21.75 -41.08 7.10
N GLU A 112 -20.52 -41.56 7.31
CA GLU A 112 -20.27 -42.89 7.91
C GLU A 112 -20.82 -42.98 9.34
N LEU A 113 -20.62 -41.95 10.17
CA LEU A 113 -21.15 -41.90 11.54
C LEU A 113 -22.68 -41.91 11.57
N SER A 114 -23.33 -41.20 10.64
CA SER A 114 -24.79 -41.22 10.48
C SER A 114 -25.30 -42.63 10.16
N GLN A 115 -24.66 -43.34 9.23
CA GLN A 115 -25.01 -44.73 8.89
C GLN A 115 -24.81 -45.68 10.08
N LEU A 116 -23.68 -45.56 10.79
CA LEU A 116 -23.41 -46.34 11.99
C LEU A 116 -24.45 -46.04 13.06
N GLY A 117 -24.92 -44.80 13.13
CA GLY A 117 -25.92 -44.41 14.08
C GLY A 117 -27.29 -45.03 13.84
N HIS A 118 -27.76 -45.05 12.59
CA HIS A 118 -28.98 -45.78 12.22
C HIS A 118 -28.91 -47.27 12.53
N LYS A 119 -27.73 -47.89 12.31
CA LYS A 119 -27.51 -49.29 12.69
C LYS A 119 -27.60 -49.50 14.20
N THR A 120 -27.05 -48.57 14.99
CA THR A 120 -27.08 -48.64 16.45
C THR A 120 -28.49 -48.45 17.00
N GLU A 121 -29.27 -47.54 16.42
CA GLU A 121 -30.68 -47.34 16.77
C GLU A 121 -31.51 -48.62 16.56
N ALA A 122 -31.31 -49.31 15.43
CA ALA A 122 -31.95 -50.60 15.17
C ALA A 122 -31.59 -51.66 16.21
N LEU A 123 -30.30 -51.78 16.58
CA LEU A 123 -29.84 -52.72 17.60
C LEU A 123 -30.41 -52.43 18.99
N LEU A 124 -30.54 -51.16 19.37
CA LEU A 124 -31.16 -50.76 20.64
C LEU A 124 -32.65 -51.14 20.67
N LYS A 125 -33.36 -50.95 19.55
CA LYS A 125 -34.75 -51.38 19.42
C LYS A 125 -34.92 -52.89 19.57
N ASP A 126 -34.03 -53.67 18.96
CA ASP A 126 -34.02 -55.13 19.10
C ASP A 126 -33.72 -55.56 20.56
N MET A 127 -32.80 -54.85 21.24
CA MET A 127 -32.52 -55.09 22.65
C MET A 127 -33.73 -54.85 23.56
N ILE A 128 -34.49 -53.77 23.33
CA ILE A 128 -35.75 -53.51 24.06
C ILE A 128 -36.71 -54.69 23.87
N GLY A 129 -36.90 -55.14 22.63
CA GLY A 129 -37.76 -56.29 22.32
C GLY A 129 -37.34 -57.57 23.05
N ASN A 130 -36.04 -57.87 23.09
CA ASN A 130 -35.52 -59.04 23.81
C ASN A 130 -35.74 -58.95 25.33
N VAL A 131 -35.62 -57.75 25.92
CA VAL A 131 -35.85 -57.54 27.36
C VAL A 131 -37.34 -57.66 27.70
N ASP A 132 -38.23 -57.17 26.83
CA ASP A 132 -39.67 -57.36 26.97
C ASP A 132 -40.07 -58.84 26.87
N GLU A 133 -39.49 -59.58 25.92
CA GLU A 133 -39.70 -61.03 25.79
C GLU A 133 -39.21 -61.79 27.04
N LEU A 134 -38.03 -61.44 27.56
CA LEU A 134 -37.50 -62.00 28.81
C LEU A 134 -38.47 -61.73 29.97
N GLY A 135 -38.99 -60.51 30.11
CA GLY A 135 -39.99 -60.18 31.13
C GLY A 135 -41.25 -61.05 31.03
N SER A 136 -41.73 -61.31 29.81
CA SER A 136 -42.86 -62.22 29.58
C SER A 136 -42.54 -63.67 29.95
N GLN A 137 -41.34 -64.16 29.61
CA GLN A 137 -40.90 -65.52 29.97
C GLN A 137 -40.75 -65.69 31.49
N VAL A 138 -40.20 -64.71 32.19
CA VAL A 138 -40.09 -64.72 33.67
C VAL A 138 -41.48 -64.77 34.29
N LYS A 139 -42.44 -64.00 33.78
CA LYS A 139 -43.84 -64.07 34.24
C LYS A 139 -44.47 -65.46 34.05
N HIS A 140 -44.16 -66.15 32.94
CA HIS A 140 -44.62 -67.54 32.75
C HIS A 140 -43.98 -68.50 33.77
N ILE A 141 -42.72 -68.27 34.15
CA ILE A 141 -42.05 -69.04 35.22
C ILE A 141 -42.75 -68.80 36.56
N ASP A 142 -43.15 -67.56 36.87
CA ASP A 142 -43.92 -67.25 38.09
C ASP A 142 -45.24 -68.01 38.14
N GLU A 143 -45.99 -68.02 37.03
CA GLU A 143 -47.27 -68.75 36.92
C GLU A 143 -47.07 -70.27 37.10
N ILE A 144 -46.05 -70.85 36.48
CA ILE A 144 -45.71 -72.28 36.65
C ILE A 144 -45.29 -72.55 38.10
N SER A 145 -44.46 -71.70 38.69
CA SER A 145 -43.94 -71.87 40.05
C SER A 145 -45.08 -71.80 41.08
N GLN A 146 -46.05 -70.90 40.89
CA GLN A 146 -47.25 -70.83 41.72
C GLN A 146 -48.08 -72.12 41.61
N ASN A 147 -48.33 -72.61 40.39
CA ASN A 147 -49.04 -73.87 40.19
C ASN A 147 -48.33 -75.06 40.86
N VAL A 148 -46.99 -75.13 40.78
CA VAL A 148 -46.21 -76.19 41.46
C VAL A 148 -46.26 -76.05 42.98
N SER A 149 -46.24 -74.82 43.50
CA SER A 149 -46.44 -74.54 44.94
C SER A 149 -47.79 -75.08 45.42
N ASP A 150 -48.85 -74.81 44.66
CA ASP A 150 -50.21 -75.25 44.97
C ASP A 150 -50.33 -76.78 44.93
N ILE A 151 -49.69 -77.44 43.94
CA ILE A 151 -49.61 -78.90 43.86
C ILE A 151 -48.83 -79.49 45.04
N ALA A 152 -47.71 -78.86 45.44
CA ALA A 152 -46.93 -79.30 46.60
C ALA A 152 -47.75 -79.20 47.89
N ASP A 153 -48.51 -78.12 48.08
CA ASP A 153 -49.41 -77.94 49.22
C ASP A 153 -50.55 -78.98 49.24
N GLN A 154 -51.16 -79.25 48.09
CA GLN A 154 -52.16 -80.32 47.95
C GLN A 154 -51.57 -81.70 48.25
N THR A 155 -50.37 -81.99 47.74
CA THR A 155 -49.66 -83.27 47.96
C THR A 155 -49.30 -83.45 49.43
N ASN A 156 -48.84 -82.37 50.09
CA ASN A 156 -48.55 -82.36 51.52
C ASN A 156 -49.81 -82.64 52.36
N LEU A 157 -50.95 -82.06 51.99
CA LEU A 157 -52.25 -82.33 52.63
C LEU A 157 -52.73 -83.77 52.40
N LEU A 158 -52.58 -84.30 51.18
CA LEU A 158 -52.90 -85.69 50.87
C LEU A 158 -52.04 -86.67 51.67
N ALA A 159 -50.73 -86.40 51.74
CA ALA A 159 -49.79 -87.19 52.52
C ALA A 159 -50.08 -87.15 54.02
N LEU A 160 -50.47 -85.98 54.54
CA LEU A 160 -50.92 -85.84 55.93
C LEU A 160 -52.17 -86.68 56.20
N ASN A 161 -53.17 -86.60 55.33
CA ASN A 161 -54.39 -87.41 55.45
C ASN A 161 -54.08 -88.92 55.38
N ALA A 162 -53.17 -89.33 54.50
CA ALA A 162 -52.71 -90.72 54.38
C ALA A 162 -51.96 -91.19 55.64
N ALA A 163 -51.11 -90.36 56.23
CA ALA A 163 -50.42 -90.67 57.49
C ALA A 163 -51.40 -90.82 58.67
N ILE A 164 -52.43 -89.95 58.73
CA ILE A 164 -53.50 -90.05 59.74
C ILE A 164 -54.25 -91.39 59.59
N GLU A 165 -54.64 -91.76 58.37
CA GLU A 165 -55.40 -93.00 58.13
C GLU A 165 -54.53 -94.25 58.32
N ALA A 166 -53.24 -94.18 57.98
CA ALA A 166 -52.26 -95.23 58.26
C ALA A 166 -52.05 -95.44 59.77
N ALA A 167 -52.01 -94.37 60.57
CA ALA A 167 -51.99 -94.44 62.02
C ALA A 167 -53.29 -95.06 62.58
N ARG A 168 -54.42 -94.77 61.95
CA ARG A 168 -55.75 -95.31 62.32
C ARG A 168 -55.87 -96.82 62.09
N ALA A 169 -55.20 -97.34 61.06
CA ALA A 169 -55.14 -98.78 60.75
C ALA A 169 -54.19 -99.58 61.67
N GLY A 170 -53.47 -98.94 62.59
CA GLY A 170 -52.60 -99.60 63.58
C GLY A 170 -51.43 -100.37 62.93
N GLU A 171 -51.22 -101.62 63.35
CA GLU A 171 -50.13 -102.47 62.84
C GLU A 171 -50.21 -102.73 61.32
N ALA A 172 -51.43 -102.82 60.76
CA ALA A 172 -51.62 -103.05 59.32
C ALA A 172 -51.26 -101.83 58.44
N GLY A 173 -51.23 -100.62 59.03
CA GLY A 173 -50.94 -99.37 58.34
C GLY A 173 -49.48 -98.93 58.37
N ARG A 174 -48.60 -99.63 59.09
CA ARG A 174 -47.19 -99.23 59.30
C ARG A 174 -46.42 -98.93 58.01
N GLY A 175 -46.56 -99.78 56.99
CA GLY A 175 -45.91 -99.58 55.68
C GLY A 175 -46.44 -98.35 54.94
N PHE A 176 -47.75 -98.09 55.02
CA PHE A 176 -48.38 -96.90 54.43
C PHE A 176 -47.98 -95.61 55.15
N ASN A 177 -47.77 -95.65 56.47
CA ASN A 177 -47.34 -94.47 57.22
C ASN A 177 -45.94 -94.01 56.80
N VAL A 178 -45.01 -94.95 56.57
CA VAL A 178 -43.65 -94.62 56.10
C VAL A 178 -43.70 -93.96 54.71
N VAL A 179 -44.52 -94.49 53.80
CA VAL A 179 -44.71 -93.89 52.47
C VAL A 179 -45.32 -92.49 52.59
N ALA A 180 -46.34 -92.32 53.45
CA ALA A 180 -46.99 -91.04 53.66
C ALA A 180 -46.03 -89.97 54.23
N GLU A 181 -45.17 -90.32 55.19
CA GLU A 181 -44.14 -89.41 55.71
C GLU A 181 -43.11 -89.02 54.65
N GLU A 182 -42.68 -89.97 53.80
CA GLU A 182 -41.73 -89.67 52.71
C GLU A 182 -42.35 -88.78 51.63
N VAL A 183 -43.62 -89.02 51.25
CA VAL A 183 -44.36 -88.14 50.33
C VAL A 183 -44.52 -86.74 50.92
N ARG A 184 -44.82 -86.64 52.23
CA ARG A 184 -44.93 -85.35 52.92
C ARG A 184 -43.61 -84.58 52.91
N LYS A 185 -42.49 -85.28 53.13
CA LYS A 185 -41.15 -84.72 53.06
C LYS A 185 -40.80 -84.24 51.65
N LEU A 186 -41.11 -85.03 50.61
CA LEU A 186 -40.92 -84.64 49.21
C LEU A 186 -41.75 -83.41 48.83
N ALA A 187 -42.99 -83.31 49.31
CA ALA A 187 -43.83 -82.13 49.11
C ALA A 187 -43.24 -80.88 49.79
N GLY A 188 -42.72 -81.03 51.01
CA GLY A 188 -42.00 -79.95 51.70
C GLY A 188 -40.74 -79.49 50.96
N GLN A 189 -39.91 -80.43 50.48
CA GLN A 189 -38.74 -80.13 49.66
C GLN A 189 -39.11 -79.45 48.34
N THR A 190 -40.23 -79.85 47.72
CA THR A 190 -40.75 -79.21 46.52
C THR A 190 -41.11 -77.75 46.79
N LYS A 191 -41.77 -77.46 47.91
CA LYS A 191 -42.13 -76.09 48.31
C LYS A 191 -40.91 -75.21 48.55
N GLU A 192 -39.88 -75.74 49.21
CA GLU A 192 -38.60 -75.06 49.40
C GLU A 192 -37.92 -74.76 48.06
N ALA A 193 -37.89 -75.74 47.14
CA ALA A 193 -37.34 -75.55 45.80
C ALA A 193 -38.11 -74.47 45.01
N VAL A 194 -39.44 -74.45 45.07
CA VAL A 194 -40.26 -73.39 44.46
C VAL A 194 -39.92 -72.02 45.05
N GLY A 195 -39.76 -71.90 46.37
CA GLY A 195 -39.34 -70.65 47.01
C GLY A 195 -38.02 -70.11 46.47
N ASN A 196 -37.04 -70.99 46.23
CA ASN A 196 -35.77 -70.61 45.61
C ASN A 196 -35.97 -70.14 44.15
N VAL A 197 -36.86 -70.80 43.38
CA VAL A 197 -37.18 -70.37 42.00
C VAL A 197 -37.85 -68.99 41.99
N THR A 198 -38.81 -68.74 42.90
CA THR A 198 -39.45 -67.42 43.03
C THR A 198 -38.42 -66.34 43.36
N GLN A 199 -37.47 -66.60 44.26
CA GLN A 199 -36.40 -65.65 44.57
C GLN A 199 -35.52 -65.33 43.35
N ILE A 200 -35.20 -66.33 42.52
CA ILE A 200 -34.45 -66.13 41.28
C ILE A 200 -35.29 -65.32 40.28
N SER A 201 -36.58 -65.61 40.17
CA SER A 201 -37.51 -64.90 39.30
C SER A 201 -37.61 -63.41 39.67
N ASP A 202 -37.75 -63.09 40.95
CA ASP A 202 -37.74 -61.71 41.45
C ASP A 202 -36.43 -60.98 41.08
N GLN A 203 -35.28 -61.66 41.20
CA GLN A 203 -33.99 -61.10 40.79
C GLN A 203 -33.94 -60.86 39.27
N MET A 204 -34.51 -61.76 38.46
CA MET A 204 -34.60 -61.61 37.01
C MET A 204 -35.49 -60.42 36.62
N HIS A 205 -36.63 -60.21 37.29
CA HIS A 205 -37.48 -59.03 37.08
C HIS A 205 -36.73 -57.72 37.35
N VAL A 206 -36.07 -57.62 38.51
CA VAL A 206 -35.27 -56.44 38.87
C VAL A 206 -34.17 -56.18 37.84
N LYS A 207 -33.48 -57.25 37.41
CA LYS A 207 -32.38 -57.13 36.45
C LYS A 207 -32.88 -56.76 35.05
N SER A 208 -34.00 -57.33 34.62
CA SER A 208 -34.66 -57.01 33.34
C SER A 208 -35.08 -55.53 33.28
N ASN A 209 -35.80 -55.06 34.30
CA ASN A 209 -36.22 -53.65 34.40
C ASN A 209 -35.03 -52.68 34.42
N SER A 210 -33.98 -53.02 35.17
CA SER A 210 -32.77 -52.20 35.21
C SER A 210 -32.07 -52.16 33.85
N THR A 211 -32.04 -53.29 33.15
CA THR A 211 -31.45 -53.41 31.80
C THR A 211 -32.22 -52.56 30.79
N ASN A 212 -33.56 -52.59 30.83
CA ASN A 212 -34.40 -51.72 30.01
C ASN A 212 -34.10 -50.23 30.28
N GLY A 213 -33.99 -49.85 31.56
CA GLY A 213 -33.64 -48.48 31.95
C GLY A 213 -32.28 -48.02 31.40
N TYR A 214 -31.27 -48.91 31.38
CA TYR A 214 -29.97 -48.59 30.77
C TYR A 214 -30.06 -48.48 29.24
N ILE A 215 -30.83 -49.34 28.56
CA ILE A 215 -31.00 -49.27 27.11
C ILE A 215 -31.64 -47.93 26.70
N LEU A 216 -32.67 -47.48 27.43
CA LEU A 216 -33.31 -46.18 27.18
C LEU A 216 -32.34 -45.01 27.39
N GLN A 217 -31.48 -45.05 28.41
CA GLN A 217 -30.45 -44.02 28.61
C GLN A 217 -29.41 -44.01 27.50
N VAL A 218 -29.00 -45.20 27.01
CA VAL A 218 -28.10 -45.31 25.86
C VAL A 218 -28.75 -44.75 24.61
N GLN A 219 -30.04 -45.01 24.37
CA GLN A 219 -30.78 -44.46 23.24
C GLN A 219 -30.84 -42.94 23.26
N ASP A 220 -31.14 -42.33 24.42
CA ASP A 220 -31.15 -40.88 24.58
C ASP A 220 -29.76 -40.27 24.32
N THR A 221 -28.72 -40.84 24.93
CA THR A 221 -27.33 -40.41 24.73
C THR A 221 -26.91 -40.50 23.25
N PHE A 222 -27.34 -41.56 22.58
CA PHE A 222 -26.99 -41.80 21.18
C PHE A 222 -27.75 -40.85 20.23
N THR A 223 -28.97 -40.46 20.58
CA THR A 223 -29.72 -39.42 19.84
C THR A 223 -28.99 -38.08 19.92
N GLN A 224 -28.55 -37.68 21.12
CA GLN A 224 -27.75 -36.47 21.29
C GLN A 224 -26.42 -36.51 20.52
N TYR A 225 -25.79 -37.69 20.43
CA TYR A 225 -24.59 -37.90 19.63
C TYR A 225 -24.82 -37.65 18.13
N LEU A 226 -25.95 -38.12 17.59
CA LEU A 226 -26.33 -37.88 16.19
C LEU A 226 -26.61 -36.40 15.92
N ASP A 227 -27.34 -35.73 16.81
CA ASP A 227 -27.62 -34.30 16.69
C ASP A 227 -26.32 -33.48 16.69
N ASN A 228 -25.39 -33.80 17.60
CA ASN A 228 -24.07 -33.17 17.63
C ASN A 228 -23.28 -33.43 16.34
N SER A 229 -23.31 -34.66 15.82
CA SER A 229 -22.63 -35.01 14.56
C SER A 229 -23.17 -34.22 13.37
N ASN A 230 -24.50 -34.05 13.30
CA ASN A 230 -25.14 -33.21 12.29
C ASN A 230 -24.73 -31.73 12.42
N SER A 231 -24.67 -31.21 13.64
CA SER A 231 -24.20 -29.83 13.90
C SER A 231 -22.75 -29.62 13.48
N VAL A 232 -21.88 -30.62 13.67
CA VAL A 232 -20.50 -30.58 13.18
C VAL A 232 -20.48 -30.55 11.65
N GLY A 233 -21.35 -31.33 10.99
CA GLY A 233 -21.48 -31.34 9.54
C GLY A 233 -21.87 -29.99 8.96
N GLU A 234 -22.83 -29.31 9.58
CA GLU A 234 -23.23 -27.95 9.18
C GLU A 234 -22.08 -26.94 9.37
N THR A 235 -21.33 -27.06 10.46
CA THR A 235 -20.16 -26.19 10.72
C THR A 235 -19.06 -26.38 9.67
N ILE A 236 -18.83 -27.62 9.24
CA ILE A 236 -17.88 -27.93 8.16
C ILE A 236 -18.35 -27.33 6.84
N LYS A 237 -19.64 -27.47 6.52
CA LYS A 237 -20.22 -26.89 5.31
C LYS A 237 -20.04 -25.36 5.26
N GLN A 238 -20.36 -24.67 6.35
CA GLN A 238 -20.14 -23.23 6.47
C GLN A 238 -18.65 -22.87 6.33
N SER A 239 -17.76 -23.70 6.87
CA SER A 239 -16.31 -23.50 6.72
C SER A 239 -15.88 -23.63 5.26
N THR A 240 -16.43 -24.59 4.51
CA THR A 240 -16.18 -24.75 3.07
C THR A 240 -16.65 -23.53 2.27
N GLU A 241 -17.83 -22.99 2.56
CA GLU A 241 -18.32 -21.75 1.92
C GLU A 241 -17.36 -20.57 2.16
N LYS A 242 -16.81 -20.44 3.37
CA LYS A 242 -15.80 -19.42 3.68
C LYS A 242 -14.45 -19.65 2.99
N ILE A 243 -14.08 -20.89 2.74
CA ILE A 243 -12.86 -21.23 1.99
C ILE A 243 -13.03 -20.85 0.52
N GLU A 244 -14.21 -21.06 -0.07
CA GLU A 244 -14.53 -20.63 -1.44
C GLU A 244 -14.49 -19.10 -1.58
N GLU A 245 -15.05 -18.36 -0.61
CA GLU A 245 -14.91 -16.89 -0.54
C GLU A 245 -13.43 -16.48 -0.48
N CYS A 246 -12.61 -17.19 0.31
CA CYS A 246 -11.17 -16.93 0.42
C CYS A 246 -10.43 -17.18 -0.91
N ALA A 247 -10.79 -18.23 -1.63
CA ALA A 247 -10.25 -18.52 -2.95
C ALA A 247 -10.55 -17.38 -3.95
N GLY A 248 -11.78 -16.85 -3.95
CA GLY A 248 -12.14 -15.70 -4.78
C GLY A 248 -11.38 -14.41 -4.41
N MET A 249 -11.12 -14.18 -3.12
CA MET A 249 -10.28 -13.04 -2.69
C MET A 249 -8.84 -13.17 -3.18
N ILE A 250 -8.28 -14.38 -3.21
CA ILE A 250 -6.92 -14.63 -3.70
C ILE A 250 -6.79 -14.34 -5.20
N GLU A 251 -7.82 -14.64 -5.98
CA GLU A 251 -7.86 -14.27 -7.41
C GLU A 251 -7.77 -12.75 -7.59
N ASN A 252 -8.55 -11.98 -6.81
CA ASN A 252 -8.49 -10.51 -6.84
C ASN A 252 -7.10 -9.98 -6.44
N ILE A 253 -6.46 -10.59 -5.42
CA ILE A 253 -5.10 -10.21 -5.01
C ILE A 253 -4.11 -10.47 -6.14
N THR A 254 -4.24 -11.59 -6.84
CA THR A 254 -3.36 -11.94 -7.96
C THR A 254 -3.49 -10.91 -9.10
N SER A 255 -4.71 -10.51 -9.47
CA SER A 255 -4.92 -9.44 -10.45
C SER A 255 -4.32 -8.10 -10.00
N ALA A 256 -4.50 -7.72 -8.73
CA ALA A 256 -3.92 -6.49 -8.19
C ALA A 256 -2.38 -6.51 -8.22
N MET A 257 -1.77 -7.68 -8.03
CA MET A 257 -0.31 -7.83 -8.14
C MET A 257 0.20 -7.70 -9.57
N GLU A 258 -0.53 -8.22 -10.56
CA GLU A 258 -0.18 -8.04 -11.98
C GLU A 258 -0.19 -6.54 -12.35
N GLU A 259 -1.18 -5.79 -11.88
CA GLU A 259 -1.27 -4.35 -12.04
C GLU A 259 -0.12 -3.61 -11.33
N GLN A 260 0.21 -3.99 -10.09
CA GLN A 260 1.36 -3.42 -9.36
C GLN A 260 2.69 -3.71 -10.05
N SER A 261 2.87 -4.91 -10.60
CA SER A 261 4.08 -5.27 -11.36
C SER A 261 4.22 -4.42 -12.62
N ALA A 262 3.13 -4.24 -13.37
CA ALA A 262 3.10 -3.36 -14.54
C ALA A 262 3.44 -1.92 -14.16
N THR A 263 2.81 -1.41 -13.10
CA THR A 263 3.06 -0.06 -12.58
C THR A 263 4.52 0.11 -12.17
N ALA A 264 5.15 -0.90 -11.58
CA ALA A 264 6.56 -0.84 -11.16
C ALA A 264 7.49 -0.71 -12.39
N GLY A 265 7.19 -1.44 -13.46
CA GLY A 265 7.88 -1.32 -14.74
C GLY A 265 7.70 0.06 -15.39
N GLU A 266 6.49 0.62 -15.32
CA GLU A 266 6.20 1.97 -15.80
C GLU A 266 6.95 3.05 -15.01
N LEU A 267 7.04 2.93 -13.68
CA LEU A 267 7.82 3.85 -12.84
C LEU A 267 9.30 3.84 -13.21
N SER A 268 9.88 2.66 -13.40
CA SER A 268 11.28 2.50 -13.80
C SER A 268 11.53 3.16 -15.16
N THR A 269 10.68 2.88 -16.14
CA THR A 269 10.76 3.48 -17.49
C THR A 269 10.63 5.01 -17.42
N THR A 270 9.64 5.51 -16.66
CA THR A 270 9.40 6.94 -16.48
C THR A 270 10.59 7.63 -15.81
N SER A 271 11.20 7.01 -14.81
CA SER A 271 12.40 7.51 -14.15
C SER A 271 13.58 7.65 -15.13
N ASP A 272 13.82 6.63 -15.95
CA ASP A 272 14.89 6.63 -16.94
C ASP A 272 14.67 7.73 -18.00
N GLU A 273 13.44 7.85 -18.50
CA GLU A 273 13.07 8.92 -19.43
C GLU A 273 13.23 10.31 -18.81
N LEU A 274 12.81 10.48 -17.56
CA LEU A 274 12.92 11.74 -16.83
C LEU A 274 14.39 12.15 -16.63
N THR A 275 15.23 11.19 -16.26
CA THR A 275 16.69 11.40 -16.13
C THR A 275 17.30 11.79 -17.47
N ARG A 276 16.99 11.07 -18.54
CA ARG A 276 17.51 11.32 -19.89
C ARG A 276 17.07 12.69 -20.42
N ASN A 277 15.78 12.99 -20.32
CA ASN A 277 15.21 14.24 -20.82
C ASN A 277 15.76 15.44 -20.04
N SER A 278 15.91 15.32 -18.72
CA SER A 278 16.46 16.38 -17.88
C SER A 278 17.93 16.65 -18.19
N ALA A 279 18.74 15.59 -18.37
CA ALA A 279 20.12 15.73 -18.81
C ALA A 279 20.24 16.42 -20.17
N TYR A 280 19.38 16.03 -21.13
CA TYR A 280 19.32 16.65 -22.45
C TYR A 280 18.95 18.14 -22.38
N ILE A 281 17.90 18.51 -21.63
CA ILE A 281 17.48 19.90 -21.43
C ILE A 281 18.62 20.73 -20.83
N GLY A 282 19.28 20.22 -19.79
CA GLY A 282 20.41 20.89 -19.16
C GLY A 282 21.57 21.11 -20.13
N GLN A 283 21.88 20.13 -20.98
CA GLN A 283 22.91 20.24 -22.00
C GLN A 283 22.56 21.28 -23.08
N VAL A 284 21.33 21.25 -23.59
CA VAL A 284 20.87 22.19 -24.63
C VAL A 284 20.91 23.61 -24.11
N LEU A 285 20.32 23.88 -22.94
CA LEU A 285 20.25 25.25 -22.39
C LEU A 285 21.64 25.81 -22.07
N LYS A 286 22.53 25.00 -21.50
CA LYS A 286 23.92 25.40 -21.28
C LYS A 286 24.65 25.69 -22.58
N GLY A 287 24.49 24.81 -23.57
CA GLY A 287 25.11 24.93 -24.89
C GLY A 287 24.67 26.19 -25.61
N GLU A 288 23.36 26.43 -25.69
CA GLU A 288 22.78 27.59 -26.36
C GLU A 288 23.14 28.91 -25.66
N ALA A 289 23.11 28.95 -24.33
CA ALA A 289 23.58 30.12 -23.59
C ALA A 289 25.05 30.44 -23.94
N ASN A 290 25.92 29.43 -23.93
CA ASN A 290 27.34 29.60 -24.25
C ASN A 290 27.57 30.00 -25.72
N ASN A 291 26.82 29.43 -26.66
CA ASN A 291 26.87 29.77 -28.08
C ASN A 291 26.48 31.23 -28.31
N LEU A 292 25.39 31.68 -27.69
CA LEU A 292 24.93 33.06 -27.77
C LEU A 292 25.96 34.05 -27.21
N ILE A 293 26.55 33.74 -26.05
CA ILE A 293 27.61 34.58 -25.45
C ILE A 293 28.80 34.67 -26.40
N THR A 294 29.26 33.53 -26.92
CA THR A 294 30.44 33.48 -27.80
C THR A 294 30.21 34.21 -29.12
N ALA A 295 29.00 34.13 -29.68
CA ALA A 295 28.66 34.77 -30.95
C ALA A 295 28.43 36.29 -30.81
N VAL A 296 27.75 36.71 -29.74
CA VAL A 296 27.28 38.10 -29.60
C VAL A 296 28.30 38.96 -28.87
N ALA A 297 28.91 38.48 -27.78
CA ALA A 297 29.76 39.30 -26.91
C ALA A 297 30.93 40.01 -27.64
N PRO A 298 31.66 39.38 -28.59
CA PRO A 298 32.74 40.05 -29.32
C PRO A 298 32.30 41.21 -30.21
N SER A 299 31.02 41.24 -30.60
CA SER A 299 30.46 42.29 -31.47
C SER A 299 29.97 43.51 -30.70
N LEU A 300 29.97 43.45 -29.37
CA LEU A 300 29.48 44.53 -28.51
C LEU A 300 30.61 45.52 -28.24
N ILE A 301 30.62 46.63 -28.99
CA ILE A 301 31.58 47.73 -28.80
C ILE A 301 30.85 48.91 -28.18
N ILE A 302 31.40 49.46 -27.10
CA ILE A 302 30.90 50.67 -26.44
C ILE A 302 32.01 51.70 -26.47
N SER A 303 31.69 52.87 -27.02
CA SER A 303 32.71 53.83 -27.42
C SER A 303 32.83 55.03 -26.49
N GLY A 304 31.85 55.25 -25.61
CA GLY A 304 31.96 56.16 -24.46
C GLY A 304 32.05 57.64 -24.84
N SER A 305 30.90 58.30 -24.95
CA SER A 305 30.74 59.69 -25.42
C SER A 305 30.35 60.69 -24.33
N GLY A 306 30.25 60.28 -23.06
CA GLY A 306 29.91 61.17 -21.94
C GLY A 306 28.47 61.71 -21.91
N SER A 307 27.61 61.28 -22.84
CA SER A 307 26.20 61.67 -22.89
C SER A 307 25.34 60.95 -21.83
N VAL A 308 24.11 61.43 -21.61
CA VAL A 308 23.13 60.80 -20.71
C VAL A 308 22.79 59.38 -21.15
N VAL A 309 22.71 59.13 -22.47
CA VAL A 309 22.45 57.81 -23.05
C VAL A 309 23.61 56.86 -22.75
N ASN A 310 24.84 57.34 -22.83
CA ASN A 310 26.01 56.53 -22.52
C ASN A 310 26.15 56.25 -21.03
N ASN A 311 25.70 57.17 -20.17
CA ASN A 311 25.55 56.89 -18.75
C ASN A 311 24.55 55.73 -18.54
N LEU A 312 23.36 55.80 -19.14
CA LEU A 312 22.36 54.72 -19.05
C LEU A 312 22.87 53.39 -19.59
N ALA A 313 23.61 53.40 -20.70
CA ALA A 313 24.25 52.21 -21.26
C ALA A 313 25.24 51.59 -20.25
N ALA A 314 26.13 52.40 -19.66
CA ALA A 314 27.06 51.95 -18.62
C ALA A 314 26.34 51.40 -17.39
N ARG A 315 25.26 52.05 -16.95
CA ARG A 315 24.44 51.60 -15.81
C ARG A 315 23.74 50.27 -16.08
N LEU A 316 23.27 50.04 -17.29
CA LEU A 316 22.67 48.76 -17.68
C LEU A 316 23.73 47.64 -17.71
N ILE A 317 24.95 47.94 -18.12
CA ILE A 317 26.09 46.99 -18.05
C ILE A 317 26.49 46.70 -16.61
N ASP A 318 26.50 47.72 -15.73
CA ASP A 318 26.72 47.53 -14.29
C ASP A 318 25.71 46.52 -13.72
N HIS A 319 24.44 46.58 -14.16
CA HIS A 319 23.41 45.61 -13.78
C HIS A 319 23.60 44.23 -14.42
N ALA A 320 24.08 44.16 -15.67
CA ALA A 320 24.43 42.87 -16.29
C ALA A 320 25.54 42.16 -15.48
N ASN A 321 26.56 42.90 -15.06
CA ASN A 321 27.63 42.39 -14.20
C ASN A 321 27.11 42.04 -12.80
N PHE A 322 26.15 42.80 -12.27
CA PHE A 322 25.48 42.48 -11.02
C PHE A 322 24.76 41.12 -11.09
N LEU A 323 24.03 40.82 -12.16
CA LEU A 323 23.41 39.49 -12.35
C LEU A 323 24.46 38.38 -12.34
N LYS A 324 25.52 38.52 -13.16
CA LYS A 324 26.62 37.54 -13.25
C LYS A 324 27.26 37.29 -11.88
N LYS A 325 27.57 38.35 -11.15
CA LYS A 325 28.17 38.28 -9.82
C LYS A 325 27.24 37.61 -8.81
N THR A 326 25.94 37.95 -8.85
CA THR A 326 24.95 37.39 -7.93
C THR A 326 24.76 35.90 -8.16
N MET A 327 24.77 35.42 -9.41
CA MET A 327 24.76 33.99 -9.71
C MET A 327 26.01 33.28 -9.17
N ALA A 328 27.20 33.86 -9.40
CA ALA A 328 28.45 33.28 -8.93
C ALA A 328 28.55 33.20 -7.39
N GLU A 329 27.89 34.13 -6.69
CA GLU A 329 27.92 34.26 -5.24
C GLU A 329 26.61 33.81 -4.55
N ALA A 330 25.74 33.09 -5.26
CA ALA A 330 24.46 32.62 -4.73
C ALA A 330 24.67 31.76 -3.47
N GLY A 331 23.93 32.07 -2.39
CA GLY A 331 24.04 31.41 -1.09
C GLY A 331 25.31 31.70 -0.28
N LYS A 332 26.23 32.54 -0.76
CA LYS A 332 27.50 32.86 -0.06
C LYS A 332 27.40 34.05 0.90
N GLY A 333 26.23 34.68 1.01
CA GLY A 333 26.01 35.82 1.90
C GLY A 333 26.74 37.10 1.47
N MET A 334 26.97 37.28 0.17
CA MET A 334 27.56 38.52 -0.35
C MET A 334 26.63 39.70 -0.02
N LYS A 335 27.19 40.74 0.60
CA LYS A 335 26.47 42.01 0.82
C LYS A 335 26.13 42.66 -0.51
N VAL A 336 24.83 42.70 -0.83
CA VAL A 336 24.30 43.43 -1.98
C VAL A 336 24.15 44.90 -1.63
N THR A 337 24.71 45.77 -2.47
CA THR A 337 24.58 47.23 -2.32
C THR A 337 23.11 47.64 -2.46
N ALA A 338 22.66 48.61 -1.66
CA ALA A 338 21.30 49.14 -1.80
C ALA A 338 21.11 49.83 -3.17
N HIS A 339 19.89 49.79 -3.72
CA HIS A 339 19.60 50.32 -5.06
C HIS A 339 20.01 51.80 -5.19
N HIS A 340 19.70 52.68 -4.23
CA HIS A 340 20.16 54.09 -4.25
C HIS A 340 21.67 54.29 -4.01
N GLU A 341 22.38 53.28 -3.50
CA GLU A 341 23.83 53.32 -3.29
C GLU A 341 24.61 52.79 -4.48
N CYS A 342 23.95 52.17 -5.47
CA CYS A 342 24.59 51.68 -6.68
C CYS A 342 24.93 52.84 -7.64
N ALA A 343 25.72 52.57 -8.69
CA ALA A 343 26.10 53.61 -9.65
C ALA A 343 24.89 54.27 -10.34
N PHE A 344 23.83 53.50 -10.62
CA PHE A 344 22.58 54.02 -11.19
C PHE A 344 21.76 54.78 -10.15
N GLY A 345 21.65 54.26 -8.92
CA GLY A 345 20.93 54.93 -7.83
C GLY A 345 21.50 56.30 -7.47
N ARG A 346 22.82 56.45 -7.46
CA ARG A 346 23.48 57.76 -7.28
C ARG A 346 23.14 58.71 -8.42
N TRP A 347 23.25 58.25 -9.66
CA TRP A 347 22.87 59.04 -10.84
C TRP A 347 21.39 59.45 -10.82
N TYR A 348 20.50 58.52 -10.46
CA TYR A 348 19.06 58.76 -10.32
C TYR A 348 18.76 59.86 -9.31
N ASN A 349 19.40 59.81 -8.13
CA ASN A 349 19.22 60.81 -7.09
C ASN A 349 19.75 62.20 -7.51
N GLU A 350 20.94 62.25 -8.11
CA GLU A 350 21.57 63.51 -8.58
C GLU A 350 20.75 64.20 -9.69
N ASN A 351 20.09 63.42 -10.55
CA ASN A 351 19.39 63.94 -11.72
C ASN A 351 17.87 64.09 -11.53
N LYS A 352 17.37 63.91 -10.30
CA LYS A 352 15.93 64.01 -9.99
C LYS A 352 15.33 65.39 -10.30
N ASN A 353 16.11 66.45 -10.14
CA ASN A 353 15.68 67.81 -10.47
C ASN A 353 15.63 68.07 -11.99
N ILE A 354 16.35 67.27 -12.78
CA ILE A 354 16.47 67.44 -14.23
C ILE A 354 15.42 66.59 -14.94
N TYR A 355 15.33 65.30 -14.60
CA TYR A 355 14.47 64.33 -15.30
C TYR A 355 13.23 63.92 -14.49
N GLY A 356 12.99 64.51 -13.31
CA GLY A 356 11.90 64.13 -12.42
C GLY A 356 10.49 64.32 -12.99
N ASN A 357 10.33 65.08 -14.08
CA ASN A 357 9.05 65.22 -14.77
C ASN A 357 8.76 64.07 -15.75
N ILE A 358 9.77 63.30 -16.13
CA ILE A 358 9.64 62.17 -17.04
C ILE A 358 9.03 60.99 -16.29
N LYS A 359 7.88 60.49 -16.75
CA LYS A 359 7.18 59.35 -16.12
C LYS A 359 8.07 58.11 -16.04
N ALA A 360 8.76 57.75 -17.14
CA ALA A 360 9.66 56.60 -17.17
C ALA A 360 10.87 56.74 -16.21
N PHE A 361 11.29 57.97 -15.88
CA PHE A 361 12.32 58.20 -14.86
C PHE A 361 11.78 57.92 -13.46
N LYS A 362 10.54 58.29 -13.14
CA LYS A 362 9.93 57.91 -11.85
C LYS A 362 9.65 56.41 -11.75
N ASP A 363 9.14 55.81 -12.83
CA ASP A 363 8.65 54.43 -12.84
C ASP A 363 9.79 53.37 -12.76
N ILE A 364 11.04 53.73 -13.07
CA ILE A 364 12.18 52.78 -13.02
C ILE A 364 12.68 52.48 -11.59
N ASP A 365 12.34 53.31 -10.61
CA ASP A 365 12.84 53.19 -9.24
C ASP A 365 12.39 51.89 -8.55
N GLU A 366 11.12 51.50 -8.72
CA GLU A 366 10.58 50.28 -8.11
C GLU A 366 11.16 48.99 -8.74
N PRO A 367 11.22 48.82 -10.08
CA PRO A 367 11.95 47.71 -10.71
C PRO A 367 13.43 47.65 -10.33
N HIS A 368 14.08 48.81 -10.15
CA HIS A 368 15.47 48.89 -9.72
C HIS A 368 15.66 48.41 -8.28
N LYS A 369 14.76 48.80 -7.37
CA LYS A 369 14.72 48.26 -6.01
C LYS A 369 14.53 46.74 -6.02
N ARG A 370 13.55 46.24 -6.79
CA ARG A 370 13.23 44.80 -6.86
C ARG A 370 14.41 43.95 -7.33
N VAL A 371 15.19 44.37 -8.33
CA VAL A 371 16.35 43.58 -8.80
C VAL A 371 17.46 43.49 -7.73
N HIS A 372 17.69 44.56 -6.96
CA HIS A 372 18.64 44.55 -5.85
C HIS A 372 18.16 43.71 -4.67
N GLU A 373 16.88 43.78 -4.32
CA GLU A 373 16.29 42.96 -3.25
C GLU A 373 16.29 41.47 -3.60
N ALA A 374 15.90 41.12 -4.83
CA ALA A 374 15.93 39.74 -5.32
C ALA A 374 17.37 39.19 -5.36
N GLY A 375 18.34 40.01 -5.80
CA GLY A 375 19.74 39.61 -5.77
C GLY A 375 20.27 39.45 -4.34
N GLY A 376 19.80 40.28 -3.40
CA GLY A 376 20.09 40.14 -1.97
C GLY A 376 19.54 38.84 -1.38
N ARG A 377 18.30 38.47 -1.73
CA ARG A 377 17.70 37.20 -1.31
C ARG A 377 18.47 36.00 -1.85
N LEU A 378 18.78 35.98 -3.15
CA LEU A 378 19.56 34.89 -3.77
C LEU A 378 20.97 34.76 -3.18
N SER A 379 21.62 35.90 -2.88
CA SER A 379 22.92 35.93 -2.24
C SER A 379 22.90 35.31 -0.84
N ASN A 380 21.85 35.58 -0.05
CA ASN A 380 21.72 35.09 1.32
C ASN A 380 21.19 33.66 1.40
N SER A 381 20.30 33.26 0.49
CA SER A 381 19.64 31.97 0.48
C SER A 381 19.55 31.44 -0.94
N PHE A 382 20.20 30.32 -1.19
CA PHE A 382 20.20 29.69 -2.51
C PHE A 382 18.98 28.79 -2.70
N SER A 383 18.09 29.16 -3.63
CA SER A 383 16.93 28.36 -4.02
C SER A 383 16.51 28.67 -5.46
N SER A 384 15.82 27.74 -6.12
CA SER A 384 15.29 27.97 -7.47
C SER A 384 14.25 29.10 -7.51
N GLU A 385 13.47 29.26 -6.44
CA GLU A 385 12.52 30.38 -6.25
C GLU A 385 13.22 31.74 -6.25
N ASN A 386 14.33 31.88 -5.51
CA ASN A 386 15.08 33.14 -5.46
C ASN A 386 15.76 33.48 -6.80
N VAL A 387 16.17 32.47 -7.58
CA VAL A 387 16.70 32.67 -8.93
C VAL A 387 15.59 33.12 -9.89
N GLU A 388 14.41 32.52 -9.80
CA GLU A 388 13.24 32.90 -10.61
C GLU A 388 12.79 34.34 -10.32
N GLU A 389 12.78 34.73 -9.05
CA GLU A 389 12.45 36.11 -8.66
C GLU A 389 13.46 37.12 -9.23
N LEU A 390 14.77 36.81 -9.17
CA LEU A 390 15.80 37.64 -9.80
C LEU A 390 15.63 37.69 -11.32
N MET A 391 15.26 36.59 -11.96
CA MET A 391 14.98 36.52 -13.40
C MET A 391 13.81 37.44 -13.78
N GLN A 392 12.70 37.39 -13.03
CA GLN A 392 11.55 38.28 -13.25
C GLN A 392 11.93 39.75 -13.04
N ALA A 393 12.59 40.07 -11.91
CA ALA A 393 13.03 41.43 -11.61
C ALA A 393 14.03 41.98 -12.65
N SER A 394 14.94 41.13 -13.16
CA SER A 394 15.89 41.51 -14.21
C SER A 394 15.20 41.83 -15.55
N THR A 395 14.08 41.17 -15.87
CA THR A 395 13.27 41.49 -17.05
C THR A 395 12.58 42.85 -16.91
N GLU A 396 12.04 43.14 -15.73
CA GLU A 396 11.35 44.39 -15.45
C GLU A 396 12.27 45.61 -15.45
N ILE A 397 13.47 45.48 -14.87
CA ILE A 397 14.46 46.56 -14.89
C ILE A 397 14.95 46.82 -16.32
N LEU A 398 15.17 45.79 -17.14
CA LEU A 398 15.52 45.95 -18.56
C LEU A 398 14.44 46.73 -19.32
N LYS A 399 13.17 46.34 -19.17
CA LYS A 399 12.03 47.05 -19.78
C LYS A 399 12.01 48.52 -19.35
N SER A 400 12.32 48.80 -18.10
CA SER A 400 12.33 50.16 -17.55
C SER A 400 13.49 50.99 -18.10
N PHE A 401 14.69 50.41 -18.24
CA PHE A 401 15.82 51.06 -18.91
C PHE A 401 15.52 51.38 -20.38
N ILE A 402 14.89 50.47 -21.13
CA ILE A 402 14.49 50.70 -22.52
C ILE A 402 13.47 51.84 -22.62
N LYS A 403 12.43 51.83 -21.79
CA LYS A 403 11.43 52.92 -21.75
C LYS A 403 12.06 54.26 -21.37
N LEU A 404 12.97 54.28 -20.40
CA LEU A 404 13.67 55.50 -20.00
C LEU A 404 14.53 56.04 -21.15
N TYR A 405 15.25 55.17 -21.87
CA TYR A 405 16.01 55.54 -23.05
C TYR A 405 15.12 56.15 -24.15
N GLU A 406 13.98 55.54 -24.46
CA GLU A 406 13.05 56.04 -25.48
C GLU A 406 12.51 57.45 -25.15
N ASN A 407 12.19 57.72 -23.87
CA ASN A 407 11.70 59.03 -23.44
C ASN A 407 12.80 60.09 -23.43
N LEU A 408 14.00 59.77 -22.94
CA LEU A 408 15.12 60.71 -22.92
C LEU A 408 15.61 61.08 -24.33
N LYS A 409 15.45 60.16 -25.29
CA LYS A 409 15.70 60.44 -26.71
C LYS A 409 14.64 61.35 -27.34
N ALA A 410 13.40 61.32 -26.85
CA ALA A 410 12.31 62.15 -27.39
C ALA A 410 12.38 63.61 -26.90
N GLU A 411 13.06 63.86 -25.78
CA GLU A 411 13.26 65.20 -25.19
C GLU A 411 14.60 65.86 -25.57
N SER A 412 15.51 65.11 -26.21
CA SER A 412 16.81 65.56 -26.75
C SER A 412 16.74 65.84 -28.24
#